data_AF-A0A6J7W8V1-F1
#
_entry.id   AF-A0A6J7W8V1-F1
#
_cell.length_a   1.000
_cell.length_b   1.000
_cell.length_c   1.000
_cell.angle_alpha   90.00
_cell.angle_beta   90.00
_cell.angle_gamma   90.00
#
_symmetry.space_group_name_H-M   'P 1'
#
loop_
_entity.id
_entity.type
_entity.pdbx_description
1 polymer ?
#
loop_
_entity_poly.entity_id
_entity_poly.type
_entity_poly.pdbx_seq_one_letter_code
_entity_poly.pdbx_strand_id
1 'polypeptide(L)'
;MLPLKTILKVGTILGEGVRNYTVEKVTNEAIYLRGHPDAQRGEKGNRKGALRIIPTVVIEDILHGLESKVITLDDIVRKRGNEKTDDLFSLLGVDHDKFILGYDSTIYKICELCFNNATDTSIRCNSAISTNTLPKPFLLLAGISGTGKTRFVREQASAHYSGDLSNYCLIPVRPDWHEPSDLLGYISRIGQGGSRYVVTDLLRFVSKVWQDAWASATAEELVCKAPADMTPYWLCLDEMNLAPVEQYFADYLSILETRKWQDGSYHCDPLLKSDTIKQLDSAGQQALRADLQLDDVLFDDLWNYFVNVGIPLPPNLIVAGTVNMDETTHGFSRKVVDRAFTIDFGVFYPNNFADYFEPATRPKTLGFPVLSQVTKVDLDTVFSDKDGAKSIAFLNAINIVLKGTPFELAYRALNELLLAVVCFNPKNETELQAVWDDFLMSKVLPRIDGDTDKLKSIGDDGKLQANDDDSSLLTQLLAVIELQFSVIWSKERPDLLRENINKNVLEVDCRAKQKLDWMQKRLADNSFTTFWP
;
A
#
# COMPACT_ATOMS: atom_id res chain seq x y z
N MET A 1 -4.84 20.39 12.70
CA MET A 1 -3.98 20.42 13.90
C MET A 1 -4.26 19.21 14.80
N LEU A 2 -3.23 18.43 15.19
CA LEU A 2 -3.37 17.38 16.21
C LEU A 2 -3.77 18.01 17.57
N PRO A 3 -4.51 17.31 18.45
CA PRO A 3 -4.79 17.81 19.78
C PRO A 3 -3.48 18.13 20.53
N LEU A 4 -3.38 19.28 21.19
CA LEU A 4 -2.17 19.69 21.92
C LEU A 4 -1.68 18.63 22.93
N LYS A 5 -2.60 17.85 23.51
CA LYS A 5 -2.32 16.72 24.41
C LYS A 5 -1.51 15.60 23.76
N THR A 6 -1.64 15.41 22.45
CA THR A 6 -0.96 14.36 21.69
C THR A 6 0.52 14.72 21.46
N ILE A 7 0.80 16.01 21.33
CA ILE A 7 2.15 16.55 21.10
C ILE A 7 2.87 16.84 22.43
N LEU A 8 2.21 17.51 23.37
CA LEU A 8 2.76 17.88 24.68
C LEU A 8 2.46 16.79 25.71
N LYS A 9 3.19 15.68 25.67
CA LYS A 9 3.06 14.60 26.65
C LYS A 9 3.59 15.02 28.03
N VAL A 10 3.00 14.49 29.10
CA VAL A 10 3.53 14.69 30.47
C VAL A 10 4.98 14.18 30.52
N GLY A 11 5.88 15.00 31.06
CA GLY A 11 7.32 14.75 31.09
C GLY A 11 8.12 15.37 29.94
N THR A 12 7.47 15.95 28.92
CA THR A 12 8.17 16.65 27.84
C THR A 12 8.94 17.85 28.39
N ILE A 13 10.22 17.96 28.06
CA ILE A 13 11.10 19.06 28.49
C ILE A 13 11.17 20.10 27.36
N LEU A 14 10.74 21.32 27.67
CA LEU A 14 10.75 22.46 26.76
C LEU A 14 11.98 23.33 27.04
N GLY A 15 12.95 23.28 26.12
CA GLY A 15 14.12 24.15 26.11
C GLY A 15 15.41 23.58 26.68
N GLU A 16 16.51 24.29 26.45
CA GLU A 16 17.86 23.88 26.88
C GLU A 16 18.45 24.77 28.00
N GLY A 17 19.29 24.17 28.86
CA GLY A 17 20.04 24.86 29.91
C GLY A 17 19.21 25.32 31.12
N VAL A 18 19.56 26.48 31.68
CA VAL A 18 19.03 27.03 32.96
C VAL A 18 17.55 27.43 32.90
N ARG A 19 16.92 27.43 31.71
CA ARG A 19 15.50 27.80 31.49
C ARG A 19 14.73 26.70 30.76
N ASN A 20 14.77 25.49 31.31
CA ASN A 20 13.95 24.37 30.86
C ASN A 20 12.67 24.22 31.70
N TYR A 21 11.57 23.82 31.06
CA TYR A 21 10.27 23.60 31.68
C TYR A 21 9.76 22.22 31.36
N THR A 22 9.23 21.50 32.34
CA THR A 22 8.67 20.17 32.14
C THR A 22 7.14 20.23 32.14
N VAL A 23 6.51 19.57 31.16
CA VAL A 23 5.05 19.45 31.08
C VAL A 23 4.55 18.56 32.20
N GLU A 24 3.79 19.10 33.15
CA GLU A 24 3.18 18.32 34.24
C GLU A 24 1.79 17.80 33.88
N LYS A 25 1.01 18.59 33.14
CA LYS A 25 -0.37 18.28 32.77
C LYS A 25 -0.81 19.12 31.59
N VAL A 26 -1.62 18.54 30.71
CA VAL A 26 -2.33 19.26 29.64
C VAL A 26 -3.81 18.95 29.75
N THR A 27 -4.65 19.99 29.88
CA THR A 27 -6.12 19.89 29.84
C THR A 27 -6.65 20.60 28.59
N ASN A 28 -7.96 20.51 28.35
CA ASN A 28 -8.58 21.27 27.26
C ASN A 28 -8.59 22.79 27.56
N GLU A 29 -8.38 23.18 28.83
CA GLU A 29 -8.44 24.57 29.27
C GLU A 29 -7.05 25.19 29.47
N ALA A 30 -6.06 24.41 29.94
CA ALA A 30 -4.71 24.93 30.19
C ALA A 30 -3.60 23.87 30.13
N ILE A 31 -2.39 24.35 29.85
CA ILE A 31 -1.11 23.64 29.87
C ILE A 31 -0.35 24.04 31.15
N TYR A 32 0.08 23.05 31.93
CA TYR A 32 0.78 23.22 33.20
C TYR A 32 2.25 22.83 33.05
N LEU A 33 3.14 23.79 33.30
CA LEU A 33 4.59 23.64 33.10
C LEU A 33 5.35 23.98 34.37
N ARG A 34 6.29 23.14 34.79
CA ARG A 34 7.14 23.40 35.95
C ARG A 34 8.58 23.66 35.53
N GLY A 35 9.12 24.81 35.92
CA GLY A 35 10.54 25.11 35.73
C GLY A 35 11.43 24.29 36.66
N HIS A 36 12.65 23.96 36.25
CA HIS A 36 13.64 23.37 37.16
C HIS A 36 14.33 24.46 38.00
N PRO A 37 14.55 24.25 39.31
CA PRO A 37 15.27 25.21 40.14
C PRO A 37 16.76 25.27 39.75
N ASP A 38 17.31 26.48 39.79
CA ASP A 38 18.69 26.83 39.45
C ASP A 38 19.71 26.01 40.25
N ALA A 39 20.60 25.25 39.58
CA ALA A 39 21.64 24.46 40.24
C ALA A 39 22.80 25.30 40.81
N GLN A 40 22.84 26.62 40.55
CA GLN A 40 23.95 27.50 40.95
C GLN A 40 23.73 28.35 42.21
N ARG A 41 22.62 28.22 42.93
CA ARG A 41 22.44 28.89 44.23
C ARG A 41 22.42 27.87 45.37
N GLY A 42 23.55 27.78 46.05
CA GLY A 42 23.75 26.92 47.20
C GLY A 42 22.76 27.17 48.34
N GLU A 43 22.37 26.06 48.95
CA GLU A 43 21.75 25.86 50.25
C GLU A 43 20.28 26.25 50.53
N LYS A 44 19.59 25.20 51.03
CA LYS A 44 18.43 25.15 51.94
C LYS A 44 17.05 25.49 51.37
N GLY A 45 16.32 24.42 51.06
CA GLY A 45 14.86 24.37 51.03
C GLY A 45 14.33 23.69 49.77
N ASN A 46 13.47 22.69 49.96
CA ASN A 46 12.73 21.97 48.92
C ASN A 46 11.80 22.95 48.15
N ARG A 47 12.37 23.79 47.27
CA ARG A 47 11.62 24.76 46.46
C ARG A 47 11.24 24.08 45.15
N LYS A 48 9.96 23.69 45.04
CA LYS A 48 9.34 23.36 43.75
C LYS A 48 9.54 24.55 42.81
N GLY A 49 10.06 24.32 41.61
CA GLY A 49 10.27 25.39 40.64
C GLY A 49 8.94 26.02 40.18
N ALA A 50 9.03 27.20 39.55
CA ALA A 50 7.86 28.01 39.22
C ALA A 50 6.89 27.24 38.30
N LEU A 51 5.61 27.18 38.70
CA LEU A 51 4.52 26.64 37.90
C LEU A 51 4.00 27.73 36.97
N ARG A 52 3.97 27.46 35.67
CA ARG A 52 3.34 28.28 34.63
C ARG A 52 2.07 27.59 34.18
N ILE A 53 0.98 28.36 34.05
CA ILE A 53 -0.30 27.88 33.56
C ILE A 53 -0.63 28.72 32.33
N ILE A 54 -0.67 28.09 31.17
CA ILE A 54 -0.92 28.76 29.89
C ILE A 54 -2.25 28.25 29.34
N PRO A 55 -3.24 29.12 29.07
CA PRO A 55 -4.49 28.68 28.48
C PRO A 55 -4.26 27.99 27.13
N THR A 56 -4.92 26.84 26.91
CA THR A 56 -4.75 26.04 25.70
C THR A 56 -5.15 26.84 24.45
N VAL A 57 -6.22 27.64 24.55
CA VAL A 57 -6.72 28.51 23.48
C VAL A 57 -5.67 29.50 22.94
N VAL A 58 -4.78 30.02 23.80
CA VAL A 58 -3.72 30.96 23.39
C VAL A 58 -2.74 30.28 22.45
N ILE A 59 -2.40 29.01 22.71
CA ILE A 59 -1.49 28.24 21.86
C ILE A 59 -2.19 27.84 20.55
N GLU A 60 -3.47 27.48 20.60
CA GLU A 60 -4.26 27.13 19.42
C GLU A 60 -4.40 28.31 18.45
N ASP A 61 -4.70 29.51 18.95
CA ASP A 61 -4.83 30.72 18.13
C ASP A 61 -3.50 31.12 17.47
N ILE A 62 -2.38 31.03 18.21
CA ILE A 62 -1.04 31.30 17.65
C ILE A 62 -0.68 30.26 16.59
N LEU A 63 -0.92 28.97 16.84
CA LEU A 63 -0.65 27.92 15.86
C LEU A 63 -1.50 28.09 14.59
N HIS A 64 -2.77 28.49 14.73
CA HIS A 64 -3.63 28.79 13.58
C HIS A 64 -3.09 29.98 12.78
N GLY A 65 -2.61 31.03 13.46
CA GLY A 65 -1.93 32.17 12.83
C GLY A 65 -0.65 31.78 12.07
N LEU A 66 0.14 30.84 12.60
CA LEU A 66 1.32 30.30 11.94
C LEU A 66 0.96 29.43 10.73
N GLU A 67 -0.04 28.55 10.84
CA GLU A 67 -0.53 27.70 9.74
C GLU A 67 -1.10 28.54 8.58
N SER A 68 -1.84 29.60 8.89
CA SER A 68 -2.43 30.53 7.91
C SER A 68 -1.44 31.57 7.36
N LYS A 69 -0.18 31.55 7.81
CA LYS A 69 0.90 32.49 7.44
C LYS A 69 0.58 33.97 7.75
N VAL A 70 -0.32 34.21 8.72
CA VAL A 70 -0.63 35.56 9.21
C VAL A 70 0.50 36.08 10.10
N ILE A 71 1.17 35.17 10.81
CA ILE A 71 2.33 35.43 11.68
C ILE A 71 3.44 34.39 11.43
N THR A 72 4.65 34.68 11.91
CA THR A 72 5.83 33.80 11.90
C THR A 72 6.30 33.49 13.33
N LEU A 73 7.12 32.45 13.52
CA LEU A 73 7.65 32.09 14.85
C LEU A 73 8.44 33.25 15.50
N ASP A 74 9.15 34.04 14.70
CA ASP A 74 9.90 35.22 15.15
C ASP A 74 8.98 36.33 15.72
N ASP A 75 7.71 36.36 15.30
CA ASP A 75 6.74 37.35 15.76
C ASP A 75 6.32 37.14 17.23
N ILE A 76 6.49 35.92 17.75
CA ILE A 76 6.18 35.56 19.14
C ILE A 76 7.18 36.20 20.13
N VAL A 77 8.41 36.47 19.69
CA VAL A 77 9.51 36.95 20.55
C VAL A 77 9.74 38.47 20.40
N ARG A 78 8.96 39.15 19.54
CA ARG A 78 9.10 40.61 19.33
C ARG A 78 8.91 41.36 20.65
N LYS A 79 10.00 41.95 21.16
CA LYS A 79 9.93 42.85 22.33
C LYS A 79 9.15 44.10 21.95
N ARG A 80 8.26 44.56 22.85
CA ARG A 80 7.67 45.91 22.82
C ARG A 80 8.80 46.96 22.88
N GLY A 81 9.39 47.27 21.73
CA GLY A 81 10.25 48.43 21.54
C GLY A 81 9.39 49.69 21.42
N ASN A 82 9.95 50.85 21.77
CA ASN A 82 9.26 52.14 21.90
C ASN A 82 8.63 52.73 20.61
N GLU A 83 8.44 51.95 19.54
CA GLU A 83 7.76 52.37 18.32
C GLU A 83 6.52 51.51 18.10
N LYS A 84 5.40 52.16 17.73
CA LYS A 84 4.08 51.54 17.53
C LYS A 84 4.11 50.49 16.42
N THR A 85 4.54 49.28 16.73
CA THR A 85 4.26 48.08 15.94
C THR A 85 3.01 47.41 16.52
N ASP A 86 2.09 46.99 15.67
CA ASP A 86 0.89 46.25 16.09
C ASP A 86 1.29 45.00 16.90
N ASP A 87 0.63 44.77 18.03
CA ASP A 87 0.90 43.63 18.90
C ASP A 87 0.56 42.30 18.19
N LEU A 88 1.22 41.20 18.52
CA LEU A 88 0.95 39.84 18.01
C LEU A 88 -0.55 39.52 18.05
N PHE A 89 -1.22 39.92 19.13
CA PHE A 89 -2.64 39.70 19.35
C PHE A 89 -3.53 40.65 18.54
N SER A 90 -3.02 41.84 18.20
CA SER A 90 -3.69 42.74 17.24
C SER A 90 -3.67 42.17 15.83
N LEU A 91 -2.57 41.49 15.43
CA LEU A 91 -2.47 40.79 14.14
C LEU A 91 -3.42 39.58 14.07
N LEU A 92 -3.64 38.89 15.18
CA LEU A 92 -4.54 37.74 15.26
C LEU A 92 -6.01 38.13 15.51
N GLY A 93 -6.29 39.38 15.89
CA GLY A 93 -7.64 39.86 16.20
C GLY A 93 -8.21 39.31 17.52
N VAL A 94 -7.36 38.96 18.50
CA VAL A 94 -7.75 38.32 19.76
C VAL A 94 -7.31 39.19 20.96
N ASP A 95 -8.09 39.27 22.05
CA ASP A 95 -7.72 40.05 23.26
C ASP A 95 -7.18 39.13 24.37
N HIS A 96 -5.85 39.00 24.43
CA HIS A 96 -5.15 38.17 25.42
C HIS A 96 -4.03 38.91 26.18
N ASP A 97 -4.06 40.25 26.18
CA ASP A 97 -3.00 41.11 26.75
C ASP A 97 -2.70 40.85 28.24
N LYS A 98 -3.62 40.20 28.97
CA LYS A 98 -3.41 39.82 30.38
C LYS A 98 -2.59 38.55 30.59
N PHE A 99 -2.40 37.70 29.56
CA PHE A 99 -1.81 36.37 29.73
C PHE A 99 -0.31 36.31 29.41
N ILE A 100 0.29 37.36 28.84
CA ILE A 100 1.59 37.28 28.15
C ILE A 100 2.66 38.18 28.75
N LEU A 101 2.44 38.72 29.96
CA LEU A 101 3.53 39.38 30.69
C LEU A 101 4.51 38.33 31.25
N GLY A 102 5.53 37.98 30.46
CA GLY A 102 6.72 37.22 30.90
C GLY A 102 6.79 35.73 30.50
N TYR A 103 5.92 35.28 29.60
CA TYR A 103 5.86 33.88 29.15
C TYR A 103 6.32 33.64 27.70
N ASP A 104 6.72 34.69 26.98
CA ASP A 104 7.04 34.69 25.54
C ASP A 104 7.97 33.55 25.13
N SER A 105 9.06 33.34 25.88
CA SER A 105 10.04 32.28 25.58
C SER A 105 9.48 30.87 25.75
N THR A 106 8.50 30.68 26.63
CA THR A 106 7.86 29.38 26.87
C THR A 106 6.78 29.13 25.82
N ILE A 107 5.99 30.15 25.50
CA ILE A 107 5.00 30.09 24.40
C ILE A 107 5.71 29.79 23.08
N TYR A 108 6.80 30.52 22.77
CA TYR A 108 7.63 30.26 21.60
C TYR A 108 8.06 28.80 21.52
N LYS A 109 8.62 28.21 22.60
CA LYS A 109 9.07 26.81 22.58
C LYS A 109 7.94 25.80 22.40
N ILE A 110 6.75 26.08 22.96
CA ILE A 110 5.58 25.25 22.74
C ILE A 110 5.16 25.32 21.28
N CYS A 111 5.01 26.53 20.73
CA CYS A 111 4.61 26.76 19.35
C CYS A 111 5.65 26.22 18.36
N GLU A 112 6.94 26.39 18.60
CA GLU A 112 8.04 25.83 17.81
C GLU A 112 7.97 24.30 17.80
N LEU A 113 7.81 23.66 18.96
CA LEU A 113 7.70 22.20 19.03
C LEU A 113 6.41 21.69 18.34
N CYS A 114 5.28 22.37 18.55
CA CYS A 114 4.02 22.01 17.92
C CYS A 114 4.04 22.27 16.40
N PHE A 115 4.65 23.36 15.95
CA PHE A 115 4.75 23.75 14.54
C PHE A 115 5.75 22.87 13.80
N ASN A 116 6.89 22.52 14.41
CA ASN A 116 7.86 21.60 13.82
C ASN A 116 7.31 20.17 13.70
N ASN A 117 6.57 19.70 14.72
CA ASN A 117 5.84 18.43 14.63
C ASN A 117 4.67 18.51 13.64
N ALA A 118 4.02 19.67 13.51
CA ALA A 118 3.02 19.92 12.48
C ALA A 118 3.64 19.93 11.09
N THR A 119 4.90 20.38 10.91
CA THR A 119 5.60 20.29 9.62
C THR A 119 6.05 18.87 9.30
N ASP A 120 6.50 18.08 10.28
CA ASP A 120 6.77 16.63 10.12
C ASP A 120 5.48 15.84 9.83
N THR A 121 4.35 16.24 10.44
CA THR A 121 3.03 15.70 10.09
C THR A 121 2.40 16.36 8.86
N SER A 122 2.92 17.49 8.37
CA SER A 122 2.50 18.10 7.08
C SER A 122 3.15 17.40 5.88
N ILE A 123 4.17 16.57 6.09
CA ILE A 123 4.59 15.57 5.11
C ILE A 123 3.52 14.48 4.96
N ARG A 124 2.71 14.23 6.01
CA ARG A 124 1.41 13.56 5.87
C ARG A 124 0.37 14.57 5.35
N CYS A 125 0.64 15.12 4.17
CA CYS A 125 -0.38 15.79 3.37
C CYS A 125 -1.44 14.75 3.00
N ASN A 126 -2.47 14.60 3.83
CA ASN A 126 -3.80 14.19 3.40
C ASN A 126 -4.44 15.31 2.55
N SER A 127 -3.72 15.79 1.52
CA SER A 127 -4.46 16.13 0.30
C SER A 127 -5.08 14.82 -0.13
N ALA A 128 -6.41 14.73 -0.19
CA ALA A 128 -7.09 13.51 -0.58
C ALA A 128 -6.62 13.09 -1.98
N ILE A 129 -5.55 12.30 -2.05
CA ILE A 129 -5.13 11.62 -3.26
C ILE A 129 -6.24 10.61 -3.49
N SER A 130 -6.93 10.75 -4.61
CA SER A 130 -7.90 9.75 -5.06
C SER A 130 -7.12 8.46 -5.32
N THR A 131 -7.09 7.55 -4.36
CA THR A 131 -6.42 6.27 -4.48
C THR A 131 -7.44 5.24 -4.95
N ASN A 132 -7.06 4.45 -5.95
CA ASN A 132 -7.86 3.31 -6.37
C ASN A 132 -7.44 2.08 -5.57
N THR A 133 -8.37 1.55 -4.79
CA THR A 133 -8.17 0.29 -4.07
C THR A 133 -7.83 -0.82 -5.05
N LEU A 134 -6.78 -1.58 -4.75
CA LEU A 134 -6.42 -2.75 -5.55
C LEU A 134 -7.25 -3.98 -5.15
N PRO A 135 -7.61 -4.85 -6.10
CA PRO A 135 -8.28 -6.11 -5.79
C PRO A 135 -7.35 -7.14 -5.13
N LYS A 136 -6.02 -7.03 -5.34
CA LYS A 136 -5.00 -7.93 -4.77
C LYS A 136 -3.76 -7.14 -4.34
N PRO A 137 -3.05 -7.61 -3.30
CA PRO A 137 -1.86 -6.95 -2.78
C PRO A 137 -0.58 -7.33 -3.54
N PHE A 138 -0.62 -8.41 -4.33
CA PHE A 138 0.50 -8.89 -5.11
C PHE A 138 0.27 -8.55 -6.58
N LEU A 139 1.14 -7.73 -7.16
CA LEU A 139 1.13 -7.33 -8.56
C LEU A 139 2.26 -8.03 -9.31
N LEU A 140 1.97 -8.48 -10.52
CA LEU A 140 2.98 -9.00 -11.44
C LEU A 140 3.04 -8.09 -12.66
N LEU A 141 4.14 -7.37 -12.81
CA LEU A 141 4.35 -6.37 -13.86
C LEU A 141 5.22 -7.00 -14.93
N ALA A 142 4.62 -7.37 -16.06
CA ALA A 142 5.32 -8.08 -17.13
C ALA A 142 5.34 -7.25 -18.41
N GLY A 143 6.49 -7.24 -19.08
CA GLY A 143 6.69 -6.52 -20.33
C GLY A 143 8.16 -6.53 -20.74
N ILE A 144 8.47 -6.01 -21.92
CA ILE A 144 9.86 -5.91 -22.41
C ILE A 144 10.73 -5.04 -21.49
N SER A 145 12.04 -5.25 -21.55
CA SER A 145 13.00 -4.44 -20.81
C SER A 145 12.89 -2.94 -21.18
N GLY A 146 13.19 -2.06 -20.23
CA GLY A 146 13.17 -0.61 -20.44
C GLY A 146 11.78 0.07 -20.45
N THR A 147 10.68 -0.67 -20.25
CA THR A 147 9.30 -0.13 -20.15
C THR A 147 8.98 0.62 -18.86
N GLY A 148 9.93 0.72 -17.93
CA GLY A 148 9.74 1.50 -16.70
C GLY A 148 8.97 0.81 -15.58
N LYS A 149 8.86 -0.53 -15.57
CA LYS A 149 8.16 -1.31 -14.53
C LYS A 149 8.61 -0.97 -13.10
N THR A 150 9.91 -1.01 -12.84
CA THR A 150 10.51 -0.68 -11.53
C THR A 150 10.30 0.80 -11.17
N ARG A 151 10.34 1.68 -12.18
CA ARG A 151 10.08 3.12 -12.03
C ARG A 151 8.62 3.38 -11.65
N PHE A 152 7.67 2.69 -12.27
CA PHE A 152 6.26 2.77 -11.92
C PHE A 152 6.03 2.47 -10.44
N VAL A 153 6.60 1.37 -9.91
CA VAL A 153 6.44 1.03 -8.48
C VAL A 153 6.98 2.14 -7.57
N ARG A 154 8.13 2.72 -7.93
CA ARG A 154 8.72 3.85 -7.21
C ARG A 154 7.84 5.11 -7.25
N GLU A 155 7.27 5.44 -8.41
CA GLU A 155 6.38 6.59 -8.57
C GLU A 155 5.06 6.40 -7.80
N GLN A 156 4.51 5.17 -7.78
CA GLN A 156 3.35 4.84 -6.97
C GLN A 156 3.63 5.03 -5.48
N ALA A 157 4.80 4.62 -4.98
CA ALA A 157 5.18 4.84 -3.59
C ALA A 157 5.35 6.33 -3.27
N SER A 158 6.10 7.04 -4.12
CA SER A 158 6.35 8.48 -4.02
C SER A 158 5.07 9.31 -3.98
N ALA A 159 4.02 8.88 -4.69
CA ALA A 159 2.74 9.59 -4.72
C ALA A 159 2.10 9.69 -3.33
N HIS A 160 2.27 8.68 -2.47
CA HIS A 160 1.66 8.65 -1.13
C HIS A 160 2.43 9.46 -0.06
N TYR A 161 3.67 9.86 -0.37
CA TYR A 161 4.57 10.54 0.57
C TYR A 161 5.17 11.84 0.00
N SER A 162 4.45 12.51 -0.91
CA SER A 162 4.85 13.80 -1.48
C SER A 162 6.29 13.84 -2.03
N GLY A 163 6.78 12.73 -2.58
CA GLY A 163 8.16 12.62 -3.09
C GLY A 163 9.11 11.77 -2.25
N ASP A 164 8.82 11.52 -0.98
CA ASP A 164 9.62 10.62 -0.14
C ASP A 164 9.36 9.14 -0.50
N LEU A 165 10.40 8.33 -0.39
CA LEU A 165 10.42 6.90 -0.70
C LEU A 165 10.57 6.04 0.56
N SER A 166 10.30 6.60 1.75
CA SER A 166 10.31 5.86 3.00
C SER A 166 9.33 4.67 3.01
N ASN A 167 8.30 4.67 2.16
CA ASN A 167 7.36 3.57 1.94
C ASN A 167 7.72 2.63 0.79
N TYR A 168 8.95 2.68 0.27
CA TYR A 168 9.41 1.86 -0.85
C TYR A 168 10.62 1.02 -0.47
N CYS A 169 10.64 -0.24 -0.90
CA CYS A 169 11.79 -1.14 -0.78
C CYS A 169 12.01 -1.88 -2.11
N LEU A 170 13.22 -1.79 -2.65
CA LEU A 170 13.63 -2.52 -3.86
C LEU A 170 14.53 -3.68 -3.47
N ILE A 171 14.14 -4.90 -3.83
CA ILE A 171 14.94 -6.10 -3.64
C ILE A 171 15.19 -6.75 -5.00
N PRO A 172 16.42 -6.72 -5.52
CA PRO A 172 16.76 -7.43 -6.75
C PRO A 172 16.82 -8.94 -6.48
N VAL A 173 16.04 -9.71 -7.21
CA VAL A 173 16.06 -11.18 -7.12
C VAL A 173 17.39 -11.70 -7.64
N ARG A 174 17.89 -12.79 -7.04
CA ARG A 174 19.14 -13.43 -7.43
C ARG A 174 18.86 -14.78 -8.10
N PRO A 175 19.71 -15.21 -9.06
CA PRO A 175 19.49 -16.46 -9.79
C PRO A 175 19.67 -17.71 -8.92
N ASP A 176 20.39 -17.59 -7.80
CA ASP A 176 20.66 -18.67 -6.84
C ASP A 176 19.54 -18.84 -5.78
N TRP A 177 18.45 -18.07 -5.88
CA TRP A 177 17.32 -18.20 -4.96
C TRP A 177 16.45 -19.41 -5.29
N HIS A 178 16.37 -20.34 -4.35
CA HIS A 178 15.69 -21.63 -4.54
C HIS A 178 14.85 -22.04 -3.32
N GLU A 179 14.82 -21.26 -2.24
CA GLU A 179 14.01 -21.56 -1.05
C GLU A 179 13.55 -20.29 -0.31
N PRO A 180 12.49 -20.38 0.53
CA PRO A 180 11.94 -19.22 1.23
C PRO A 180 12.93 -18.48 2.14
N SER A 181 13.94 -19.17 2.67
CA SER A 181 15.02 -18.60 3.50
C SER A 181 15.86 -17.57 2.76
N ASP A 182 15.96 -17.61 1.43
CA ASP A 182 16.69 -16.63 0.63
C ASP A 182 16.05 -15.24 0.72
N LEU A 183 14.72 -15.20 0.86
CA LEU A 183 13.93 -13.98 0.96
C LEU A 183 13.54 -13.64 2.40
N LEU A 184 13.23 -14.62 3.24
CA LEU A 184 12.78 -14.42 4.63
C LEU A 184 13.93 -14.40 5.63
N GLY A 185 15.04 -15.06 5.33
CA GLY A 185 16.13 -15.27 6.27
C GLY A 185 16.06 -16.63 6.98
N TYR A 186 17.01 -16.86 7.89
CA TYR A 186 17.18 -18.14 8.56
C TYR A 186 17.85 -17.99 9.92
N ILE A 187 17.76 -19.03 10.76
CA ILE A 187 18.50 -19.10 12.02
C ILE A 187 19.94 -19.56 11.73
N SER A 188 20.91 -18.71 12.01
CA SER A 188 22.32 -19.08 12.04
C SER A 188 22.72 -19.50 13.45
N ARG A 189 23.38 -20.65 13.57
CA ARG A 189 23.96 -21.14 14.84
C ARG A 189 25.48 -20.96 14.88
N ILE A 190 26.03 -20.19 13.96
CA ILE A 190 27.47 -20.00 13.80
C ILE A 190 27.89 -18.72 14.52
N GLY A 191 28.81 -18.84 15.47
CA GLY A 191 29.39 -17.71 16.21
C GLY A 191 29.47 -17.95 17.72
N GLN A 192 30.22 -17.10 18.43
CA GLN A 192 30.36 -17.18 19.90
C GLN A 192 29.16 -16.59 20.67
N GLY A 193 28.16 -16.04 19.97
CA GLY A 193 27.03 -15.30 20.54
C GLY A 193 25.68 -16.02 20.54
N GLY A 194 25.66 -17.36 20.43
CA GLY A 194 24.41 -18.14 20.41
C GLY A 194 23.71 -18.17 19.04
N SER A 195 22.47 -18.67 19.01
CA SER A 195 21.66 -18.70 17.79
C SER A 195 21.12 -17.31 17.47
N ARG A 196 21.33 -16.85 16.25
CA ARG A 196 20.83 -15.55 15.75
C ARG A 196 19.98 -15.74 14.51
N TYR A 197 18.97 -14.91 14.33
CA TYR A 197 18.25 -14.85 13.06
C TYR A 197 18.99 -13.93 12.09
N VAL A 198 19.18 -14.36 10.84
CA VAL A 198 19.74 -13.54 9.77
C VAL A 198 18.58 -12.84 9.07
N VAL A 199 18.34 -11.58 9.43
CA VAL A 199 17.20 -10.79 8.93
C VAL A 199 17.51 -10.25 7.53
N THR A 200 16.56 -10.41 6.60
CA THR A 200 16.59 -9.86 5.25
C THR A 200 15.91 -8.50 5.16
N ASP A 201 16.12 -7.79 4.05
CA ASP A 201 15.49 -6.49 3.83
C ASP A 201 13.96 -6.57 3.78
N LEU A 202 13.41 -7.71 3.35
CA LEU A 202 11.97 -7.96 3.40
C LEU A 202 11.44 -7.89 4.83
N LEU A 203 12.04 -8.62 5.78
CA LEU A 203 11.54 -8.65 7.15
C LEU A 203 11.70 -7.30 7.85
N ARG A 204 12.81 -6.58 7.60
CA ARG A 204 12.97 -5.19 8.08
C ARG A 204 11.87 -4.29 7.52
N PHE A 205 11.56 -4.43 6.24
CA PHE A 205 10.52 -3.65 5.60
C PHE A 205 9.13 -4.00 6.14
N VAL A 206 8.81 -5.29 6.31
CA VAL A 206 7.57 -5.76 6.95
C VAL A 206 7.41 -5.19 8.37
N SER A 207 8.47 -5.19 9.18
CA SER A 207 8.45 -4.54 10.49
C SER A 207 8.12 -3.05 10.39
N LYS A 208 8.78 -2.33 9.47
CA LYS A 208 8.51 -0.92 9.22
C LYS A 208 7.06 -0.66 8.81
N VAL A 209 6.49 -1.50 7.95
CA VAL A 209 5.08 -1.40 7.57
C VAL A 209 4.17 -1.62 8.78
N TRP A 210 4.50 -2.60 9.63
CA TRP A 210 3.76 -2.84 10.87
C TRP A 210 3.80 -1.65 11.82
N GLN A 211 4.94 -0.95 11.94
CA GLN A 211 5.05 0.27 12.74
C GLN A 211 4.09 1.38 12.26
N ASP A 212 3.73 1.41 10.98
CA ASP A 212 2.68 2.30 10.44
C ASP A 212 1.27 1.73 10.63
N ALA A 213 1.04 0.44 10.41
CA ALA A 213 -0.30 -0.15 10.40
C ALA A 213 -0.88 -0.49 11.77
N TRP A 214 -0.06 -0.78 12.78
CA TRP A 214 -0.55 -1.21 14.09
C TRP A 214 -1.17 -0.05 14.89
N ALA A 215 -2.22 -0.36 15.66
CA ALA A 215 -2.83 0.57 16.60
C ALA A 215 -2.59 0.14 18.05
N SER A 216 -2.78 -1.14 18.34
CA SER A 216 -2.51 -1.75 19.65
C SER A 216 -2.33 -3.26 19.49
N ALA A 217 -1.69 -3.92 20.45
CA ALA A 217 -1.56 -5.36 20.45
C ALA A 217 -1.71 -5.93 21.88
N THR A 218 -2.19 -7.16 21.97
CA THR A 218 -2.03 -8.05 23.13
C THR A 218 -1.09 -9.19 22.75
N ALA A 219 -0.87 -10.16 23.64
CA ALA A 219 -0.05 -11.32 23.30
C ALA A 219 -0.65 -12.19 22.18
N GLU A 220 -1.97 -12.12 21.94
CA GLU A 220 -2.69 -12.98 20.99
C GLU A 220 -3.42 -12.21 19.88
N GLU A 221 -3.68 -10.91 20.06
CA GLU A 221 -4.47 -10.10 19.15
C GLU A 221 -3.72 -8.85 18.69
N LEU A 222 -3.75 -8.59 17.38
CA LEU A 222 -3.15 -7.42 16.76
C LEU A 222 -4.23 -6.56 16.14
N VAL A 223 -4.39 -5.34 16.65
CA VAL A 223 -5.37 -4.37 16.16
C VAL A 223 -4.67 -3.40 15.24
N CYS A 224 -5.22 -3.26 14.05
CA CYS A 224 -4.72 -2.36 13.02
C CYS A 224 -5.43 -1.00 13.09
N LYS A 225 -4.77 0.06 12.59
CA LYS A 225 -5.42 1.35 12.35
C LYS A 225 -6.57 1.21 11.33
N ALA A 226 -7.41 2.23 11.20
CA ALA A 226 -8.35 2.27 10.09
C ALA A 226 -7.56 2.35 8.76
N PRO A 227 -8.04 1.74 7.67
CA PRO A 227 -7.34 1.79 6.38
C PRO A 227 -7.04 3.21 5.88
N ALA A 228 -7.90 4.19 6.21
CA ALA A 228 -7.71 5.60 5.86
C ALA A 228 -6.52 6.26 6.58
N ASP A 229 -6.07 5.69 7.69
CA ASP A 229 -4.93 6.19 8.49
C ASP A 229 -3.63 5.41 8.21
N MET A 230 -3.68 4.45 7.28
CA MET A 230 -2.53 3.65 6.86
C MET A 230 -2.00 4.15 5.53
N THR A 231 -0.68 4.12 5.39
CA THR A 231 -0.07 4.44 4.09
C THR A 231 0.22 3.17 3.31
N PRO A 232 0.02 3.13 1.98
CA PRO A 232 0.47 2.00 1.17
C PRO A 232 2.01 1.91 1.14
N TYR A 233 2.55 0.73 1.46
CA TYR A 233 3.98 0.41 1.37
C TYR A 233 4.22 -0.51 0.18
N TRP A 234 5.23 -0.18 -0.63
CA TRP A 234 5.55 -0.87 -1.88
C TRP A 234 6.87 -1.62 -1.77
N LEU A 235 6.79 -2.95 -1.80
CA LEU A 235 7.93 -3.82 -2.03
C LEU A 235 8.04 -4.13 -3.51
N CYS A 236 9.19 -3.83 -4.13
CA CYS A 236 9.50 -4.15 -5.51
C CYS A 236 10.49 -5.31 -5.56
N LEU A 237 10.06 -6.48 -6.02
CA LEU A 237 10.94 -7.60 -6.35
C LEU A 237 11.37 -7.46 -7.81
N ASP A 238 12.60 -7.02 -8.02
CA ASP A 238 13.11 -6.72 -9.37
C ASP A 238 13.59 -7.99 -10.07
N GLU A 239 13.22 -8.15 -11.34
CA GLU A 239 13.52 -9.35 -12.15
C GLU A 239 13.07 -10.64 -11.45
N MET A 240 11.80 -10.66 -11.03
CA MET A 240 11.25 -11.73 -10.18
C MET A 240 11.46 -13.12 -10.77
N ASN A 241 11.47 -13.24 -12.10
CA ASN A 241 11.64 -14.47 -12.86
C ASN A 241 13.10 -14.89 -13.11
N LEU A 242 14.08 -14.19 -12.53
CA LEU A 242 15.49 -14.58 -12.59
C LEU A 242 15.75 -15.91 -11.84
N ALA A 243 14.90 -16.22 -10.87
CA ALA A 243 14.85 -17.50 -10.16
C ALA A 243 13.43 -18.11 -10.20
N PRO A 244 13.28 -19.43 -9.94
CA PRO A 244 11.96 -20.07 -9.88
C PRO A 244 11.06 -19.48 -8.79
N VAL A 245 10.15 -18.60 -9.18
CA VAL A 245 9.31 -17.80 -8.26
C VAL A 245 8.55 -18.65 -7.25
N GLU A 246 7.95 -19.77 -7.70
CA GLU A 246 7.20 -20.64 -6.80
C GLU A 246 8.03 -21.34 -5.71
N GLN A 247 9.37 -21.28 -5.76
CA GLN A 247 10.24 -21.90 -4.78
C GLN A 247 10.58 -20.91 -3.66
N TYR A 248 11.27 -19.80 -3.98
CA TYR A 248 11.67 -18.83 -2.97
C TYR A 248 10.50 -17.98 -2.45
N PHE A 249 9.42 -17.84 -3.22
CA PHE A 249 8.24 -17.06 -2.84
C PHE A 249 7.09 -17.91 -2.28
N ALA A 250 7.32 -19.22 -2.08
CA ALA A 250 6.28 -20.19 -1.71
C ALA A 250 5.51 -19.81 -0.43
N ASP A 251 6.24 -19.45 0.63
CA ASP A 251 5.65 -19.12 1.93
C ASP A 251 4.78 -17.85 1.84
N TYR A 252 5.26 -16.81 1.13
CA TYR A 252 4.46 -15.62 0.88
C TYR A 252 3.16 -15.95 0.12
N LEU A 253 3.25 -16.73 -0.97
CA LEU A 253 2.08 -17.12 -1.76
C LEU A 253 1.07 -17.93 -0.94
N SER A 254 1.55 -18.75 0.00
CA SER A 254 0.70 -19.50 0.92
C SER A 254 -0.04 -18.56 1.89
N ILE A 255 0.69 -17.68 2.58
CA ILE A 255 0.15 -16.76 3.58
C ILE A 255 -0.75 -15.67 2.95
N LEU A 256 -0.52 -15.30 1.70
CA LEU A 256 -1.36 -14.34 0.98
C LEU A 256 -2.84 -14.71 0.98
N GLU A 257 -3.15 -16.01 0.96
CA GLU A 257 -4.52 -16.56 0.92
C GLU A 257 -5.22 -16.51 2.29
N THR A 258 -4.50 -16.29 3.37
CA THR A 258 -5.02 -16.29 4.74
C THR A 258 -5.45 -14.88 5.19
N ARG A 259 -5.15 -13.86 4.38
CA ARG A 259 -5.54 -12.47 4.61
C ARG A 259 -7.05 -12.35 4.68
N LYS A 260 -7.55 -11.81 5.78
CA LYS A 260 -8.97 -11.64 6.03
C LYS A 260 -9.26 -10.29 6.67
N TRP A 261 -10.08 -9.51 5.99
CA TRP A 261 -10.78 -8.38 6.61
C TRP A 261 -12.15 -8.87 7.06
N GLN A 262 -12.45 -8.74 8.35
CA GLN A 262 -13.74 -9.11 8.92
C GLN A 262 -14.11 -8.11 10.02
N ASP A 263 -15.32 -7.55 9.93
CA ASP A 263 -15.89 -6.64 10.95
C ASP A 263 -14.95 -5.48 11.34
N GLY A 264 -14.20 -4.95 10.37
CA GLY A 264 -13.22 -3.87 10.56
C GLY A 264 -11.87 -4.31 11.15
N SER A 265 -11.73 -5.58 11.51
CA SER A 265 -10.47 -6.19 11.96
C SER A 265 -9.75 -6.90 10.81
N TYR A 266 -8.42 -6.88 10.85
CA TYR A 266 -7.57 -7.58 9.90
C TYR A 266 -6.88 -8.76 10.59
N HIS A 267 -6.90 -9.91 9.92
CA HIS A 267 -6.22 -11.12 10.34
C HIS A 267 -5.44 -11.73 9.18
N CYS A 268 -4.27 -12.28 9.49
CA CYS A 268 -3.43 -13.02 8.55
C CYS A 268 -2.50 -13.95 9.34
N ASP A 269 -2.24 -15.13 8.79
CA ASP A 269 -1.26 -16.05 9.37
C ASP A 269 0.16 -15.47 9.34
N PRO A 270 1.04 -15.87 10.27
CA PRO A 270 2.41 -15.38 10.34
C PRO A 270 3.25 -15.80 9.13
N LEU A 271 3.88 -14.82 8.47
CA LEU A 271 4.95 -15.03 7.50
C LEU A 271 6.20 -15.61 8.17
N LEU A 272 6.58 -15.06 9.33
CA LEU A 272 7.60 -15.65 10.21
C LEU A 272 6.91 -16.26 11.44
N LYS A 273 6.92 -17.58 11.56
CA LYS A 273 6.24 -18.31 12.64
C LYS A 273 6.85 -18.01 14.01
N SER A 274 6.02 -17.98 15.05
CA SER A 274 6.47 -17.80 16.44
C SER A 274 7.46 -18.86 16.88
N ASP A 275 7.30 -20.12 16.47
CA ASP A 275 8.24 -21.21 16.79
C ASP A 275 9.66 -20.92 16.30
N THR A 276 9.81 -20.21 15.18
CA THR A 276 11.12 -19.79 14.67
C THR A 276 11.76 -18.73 15.57
N ILE A 277 10.95 -17.81 16.10
CA ILE A 277 11.41 -16.76 17.02
C ILE A 277 11.77 -17.36 18.39
N LYS A 278 10.92 -18.27 18.91
CA LYS A 278 11.10 -18.95 20.21
C LYS A 278 12.29 -19.92 20.23
N GLN A 279 12.77 -20.35 19.08
CA GLN A 279 14.02 -21.13 18.97
C GLN A 279 15.28 -20.32 19.30
N LEU A 280 15.20 -18.99 19.24
CA LEU A 280 16.29 -18.10 19.62
C LEU A 280 16.34 -17.98 21.15
N ASP A 281 17.55 -17.95 21.71
CA ASP A 281 17.76 -17.56 23.10
C ASP A 281 17.43 -16.07 23.31
N SER A 282 17.44 -15.62 24.57
CA SER A 282 17.08 -14.23 24.91
C SER A 282 17.95 -13.19 24.19
N ALA A 283 19.24 -13.51 23.95
CA ALA A 283 20.14 -12.62 23.22
C ALA A 283 19.80 -12.57 21.73
N GLY A 284 19.50 -13.73 21.11
CA GLY A 284 19.08 -13.82 19.72
C GLY A 284 17.72 -13.17 19.46
N GLN A 285 16.77 -13.28 20.39
CA GLN A 285 15.49 -12.57 20.33
C GLN A 285 15.69 -11.06 20.43
N GLN A 286 16.56 -10.58 21.32
CA GLN A 286 16.88 -9.16 21.44
C GLN A 286 17.59 -8.63 20.19
N ALA A 287 18.51 -9.40 19.60
CA ALA A 287 19.16 -9.04 18.34
C ALA A 287 18.17 -8.96 17.17
N LEU A 288 17.23 -9.92 17.07
CA LEU A 288 16.16 -9.89 16.07
C LEU A 288 15.26 -8.67 16.27
N ARG A 289 14.86 -8.38 17.51
CA ARG A 289 14.07 -7.20 17.85
C ARG A 289 14.76 -5.91 17.39
N ALA A 290 16.08 -5.82 17.58
CA ALA A 290 16.87 -4.68 17.16
C ALA A 290 17.02 -4.57 15.64
N ASP A 291 17.27 -5.68 14.95
CA ASP A 291 17.35 -5.72 13.49
C ASP A 291 16.02 -5.32 12.83
N LEU A 292 14.90 -5.62 13.49
CA LEU A 292 13.55 -5.19 13.09
C LEU A 292 13.21 -3.76 13.54
N GLN A 293 14.11 -3.06 14.24
CA GLN A 293 13.93 -1.70 14.73
C GLN A 293 12.74 -1.55 15.69
N LEU A 294 12.58 -2.51 16.61
CA LEU A 294 11.50 -2.55 17.59
C LEU A 294 11.99 -2.36 19.04
N ASP A 295 13.22 -1.87 19.24
CA ASP A 295 13.82 -1.70 20.58
C ASP A 295 13.14 -0.64 21.45
N ASP A 296 12.41 0.30 20.83
CA ASP A 296 11.66 1.31 21.58
C ASP A 296 10.55 0.64 22.41
N VAL A 297 10.37 1.14 23.63
CA VAL A 297 9.33 0.72 24.58
C VAL A 297 7.93 0.86 23.96
N LEU A 298 7.75 1.81 23.03
CA LEU A 298 6.53 1.96 22.24
C LEU A 298 6.13 0.70 21.47
N PHE A 299 7.07 -0.20 21.16
CA PHE A 299 6.81 -1.42 20.39
C PHE A 299 6.83 -2.69 21.24
N ASP A 300 6.87 -2.58 22.59
CA ASP A 300 6.88 -3.75 23.48
C ASP A 300 5.70 -4.68 23.23
N ASP A 301 4.48 -4.14 23.11
CA ASP A 301 3.27 -4.93 22.88
C ASP A 301 3.28 -5.62 21.51
N LEU A 302 3.71 -4.91 20.47
CA LEU A 302 3.85 -5.45 19.12
C LEU A 302 4.90 -6.57 19.07
N TRP A 303 6.03 -6.37 19.75
CA TRP A 303 7.07 -7.38 19.86
C TRP A 303 6.58 -8.62 20.63
N ASN A 304 5.87 -8.42 21.74
CA ASN A 304 5.28 -9.52 22.51
C ASN A 304 4.30 -10.33 21.67
N TYR A 305 3.48 -9.67 20.86
CA TYR A 305 2.63 -10.34 19.87
C TYR A 305 3.46 -11.17 18.87
N PHE A 306 4.52 -10.59 18.28
CA PHE A 306 5.38 -11.30 17.34
C PHE A 306 6.06 -12.53 17.95
N VAL A 307 6.52 -12.45 19.19
CA VAL A 307 7.09 -13.62 19.88
C VAL A 307 6.03 -14.70 20.09
N ASN A 308 4.80 -14.34 20.43
CA ASN A 308 3.75 -15.30 20.76
C ASN A 308 3.10 -15.95 19.53
N VAL A 309 2.72 -15.14 18.54
CA VAL A 309 1.94 -15.54 17.36
C VAL A 309 2.80 -15.63 16.10
N GLY A 310 3.82 -14.78 15.97
CA GLY A 310 4.66 -14.65 14.78
C GLY A 310 4.46 -13.31 14.08
N ILE A 311 5.15 -13.08 12.97
CA ILE A 311 5.08 -11.84 12.19
C ILE A 311 4.13 -12.04 10.99
N PRO A 312 2.87 -11.57 11.04
CA PRO A 312 1.93 -11.65 9.92
C PRO A 312 2.25 -10.67 8.79
N LEU A 313 1.59 -10.85 7.63
CA LEU A 313 1.65 -9.86 6.55
C LEU A 313 0.83 -8.61 6.91
N PRO A 314 1.41 -7.40 6.86
CA PRO A 314 0.66 -6.17 7.07
C PRO A 314 -0.42 -5.96 6.00
N PRO A 315 -1.57 -5.35 6.34
CA PRO A 315 -2.66 -5.13 5.38
C PRO A 315 -2.31 -4.13 4.26
N ASN A 316 -1.47 -3.15 4.57
CA ASN A 316 -1.06 -2.05 3.69
C ASN A 316 0.25 -2.33 2.92
N LEU A 317 0.78 -3.56 2.99
CA LEU A 317 1.90 -4.00 2.16
C LEU A 317 1.42 -4.44 0.77
N ILE A 318 1.98 -3.82 -0.25
CA ILE A 318 1.81 -4.18 -1.67
C ILE A 318 3.15 -4.73 -2.16
N VAL A 319 3.12 -5.91 -2.78
CA VAL A 319 4.30 -6.52 -3.40
C VAL A 319 4.13 -6.44 -4.91
N ALA A 320 5.10 -5.86 -5.60
CA ALA A 320 5.15 -5.79 -7.06
C ALA A 320 6.38 -6.55 -7.57
N GLY A 321 6.17 -7.62 -8.32
CA GLY A 321 7.22 -8.32 -9.05
C GLY A 321 7.38 -7.73 -10.45
N THR A 322 8.57 -7.26 -10.81
CA THR A 322 8.86 -6.84 -12.19
C THR A 322 9.42 -8.02 -12.98
N VAL A 323 9.07 -8.09 -14.26
CA VAL A 323 9.41 -9.22 -15.11
C VAL A 323 9.77 -8.74 -16.51
N ASN A 324 10.93 -9.14 -16.99
CA ASN A 324 11.32 -9.02 -18.39
C ASN A 324 10.91 -10.27 -19.16
N MET A 325 9.99 -10.12 -20.11
CA MET A 325 9.47 -11.24 -20.93
C MET A 325 10.37 -11.59 -22.13
N ASP A 326 11.25 -10.69 -22.53
CA ASP A 326 12.18 -10.78 -23.65
C ASP A 326 13.42 -11.65 -23.37
N GLU A 327 13.82 -11.75 -22.11
CA GLU A 327 15.05 -12.44 -21.68
C GLU A 327 14.78 -13.62 -20.72
N THR A 328 13.52 -14.00 -20.49
CA THR A 328 13.10 -14.87 -19.37
C THR A 328 13.88 -16.18 -19.30
N THR A 329 14.49 -16.47 -18.15
CA THR A 329 15.08 -17.79 -17.86
C THR A 329 14.03 -18.77 -17.32
N HIS A 330 13.02 -18.28 -16.60
CA HIS A 330 11.91 -19.08 -16.06
C HIS A 330 10.55 -18.44 -16.37
N GLY A 331 9.61 -19.24 -16.90
CA GLY A 331 8.21 -18.83 -17.05
C GLY A 331 7.45 -18.89 -15.72
N PHE A 332 6.29 -18.24 -15.63
CA PHE A 332 5.48 -18.30 -14.41
C PHE A 332 4.67 -19.59 -14.31
N SER A 333 4.76 -20.23 -13.15
CA SER A 333 3.81 -21.27 -12.80
C SER A 333 2.42 -20.67 -12.55
N ARG A 334 1.37 -21.47 -12.79
CA ARG A 334 -0.02 -21.09 -12.48
C ARG A 334 -0.22 -20.68 -11.03
N LYS A 335 0.57 -21.25 -10.10
CA LYS A 335 0.51 -20.92 -8.67
C LYS A 335 0.78 -19.43 -8.40
N VAL A 336 1.67 -18.81 -9.18
CA VAL A 336 2.03 -17.39 -9.08
C VAL A 336 0.96 -16.52 -9.74
N VAL A 337 0.62 -16.81 -11.00
CA VAL A 337 -0.39 -16.06 -11.77
C VAL A 337 -1.77 -16.10 -11.09
N ASP A 338 -2.13 -17.22 -10.46
CA ASP A 338 -3.41 -17.37 -9.75
C ASP A 338 -3.49 -16.51 -8.47
N ARG A 339 -2.39 -15.96 -7.98
CA ARG A 339 -2.33 -15.13 -6.76
C ARG A 339 -2.01 -13.66 -7.03
N ALA A 340 -1.54 -13.34 -8.24
CA ALA A 340 -1.18 -12.00 -8.64
C ALA A 340 -2.32 -11.25 -9.35
N PHE A 341 -2.34 -9.93 -9.19
CA PHE A 341 -2.96 -9.02 -10.15
C PHE A 341 -1.93 -8.71 -11.24
N THR A 342 -2.14 -9.34 -12.39
CA THR A 342 -1.14 -9.34 -13.46
C THR A 342 -1.39 -8.18 -14.42
N ILE A 343 -0.34 -7.43 -14.76
CA ILE A 343 -0.39 -6.28 -15.65
C ILE A 343 0.61 -6.48 -16.79
N ASP A 344 0.10 -6.57 -18.02
CA ASP A 344 0.91 -6.45 -19.24
C ASP A 344 1.25 -4.98 -19.46
N PHE A 345 2.47 -4.59 -19.12
CA PHE A 345 2.92 -3.20 -19.19
C PHE A 345 2.81 -2.61 -20.59
N GLY A 346 3.05 -3.39 -21.65
CA GLY A 346 2.97 -2.89 -23.02
C GLY A 346 1.55 -2.50 -23.43
N VAL A 347 0.54 -3.17 -22.87
CA VAL A 347 -0.88 -2.93 -23.18
C VAL A 347 -1.51 -1.90 -22.23
N PHE A 348 -1.18 -1.98 -20.94
CA PHE A 348 -1.75 -1.08 -19.93
C PHE A 348 -1.01 0.26 -19.84
N TYR A 349 0.28 0.29 -20.15
CA TYR A 349 1.14 1.48 -20.15
C TYR A 349 1.97 1.55 -21.45
N PRO A 350 1.32 1.70 -22.63
CA PRO A 350 1.99 1.73 -23.92
C PRO A 350 3.05 2.82 -24.01
N ASN A 351 4.16 2.47 -24.65
CA ASN A 351 5.25 3.41 -24.95
C ASN A 351 4.83 4.34 -26.09
N ASN A 352 4.59 5.61 -25.80
CA ASN A 352 4.46 6.66 -26.81
C ASN A 352 5.67 7.60 -26.76
N PHE A 353 6.59 7.46 -27.70
CA PHE A 353 7.81 8.28 -27.73
C PHE A 353 7.55 9.77 -27.96
N ALA A 354 6.42 10.13 -28.58
CA ALA A 354 6.04 11.52 -28.78
C ALA A 354 5.76 12.24 -27.43
N ASP A 355 5.37 11.48 -26.41
CA ASP A 355 4.92 11.99 -25.12
C ASP A 355 6.07 12.06 -24.09
N TYR A 356 7.33 11.86 -24.50
CA TYR A 356 8.46 11.72 -23.57
C TYR A 356 8.70 12.98 -22.70
N PHE A 357 8.65 14.17 -23.30
CA PHE A 357 8.86 15.43 -22.59
C PHE A 357 7.56 16.01 -22.03
N GLU A 358 6.46 15.79 -22.74
CA GLU A 358 5.13 16.29 -22.40
C GLU A 358 4.15 15.12 -22.38
N PRO A 359 4.09 14.37 -21.25
CA PRO A 359 3.20 13.22 -21.15
C PRO A 359 1.74 13.65 -21.33
N ALA A 360 0.96 12.92 -22.13
CA ALA A 360 -0.48 13.19 -22.28
C ALA A 360 -1.31 12.51 -21.17
N THR A 361 -0.80 11.40 -20.64
CA THR A 361 -1.48 10.54 -19.66
C THR A 361 -0.57 10.23 -18.48
N ARG A 362 -1.16 9.78 -17.38
CA ARG A 362 -0.43 9.33 -16.19
C ARG A 362 -1.13 8.12 -15.56
N PRO A 363 -0.39 7.26 -14.84
CA PRO A 363 -1.01 6.22 -14.02
C PRO A 363 -1.85 6.82 -12.89
N LYS A 364 -2.97 6.16 -12.57
CA LYS A 364 -3.73 6.47 -11.37
C LYS A 364 -2.99 5.95 -10.15
N THR A 365 -3.02 6.72 -9.06
CA THR A 365 -2.39 6.30 -7.80
C THR A 365 -3.17 5.13 -7.20
N LEU A 366 -2.46 4.03 -6.94
CA LEU A 366 -3.04 2.78 -6.44
C LEU A 366 -2.88 2.74 -4.91
N GLY A 367 -3.95 2.34 -4.23
CA GLY A 367 -3.97 2.01 -2.81
C GLY A 367 -3.76 0.51 -2.58
N PHE A 368 -3.92 0.06 -1.33
CA PHE A 368 -3.84 -1.36 -0.97
C PHE A 368 -5.25 -1.99 -0.84
N PRO A 369 -5.38 -3.32 -0.93
CA PRO A 369 -6.67 -3.99 -0.77
C PRO A 369 -7.22 -3.92 0.66
N VAL A 370 -8.47 -3.49 0.78
CA VAL A 370 -9.24 -3.47 2.04
C VAL A 370 -10.28 -4.58 2.13
N LEU A 371 -10.36 -5.44 1.12
CA LEU A 371 -11.24 -6.61 1.06
C LEU A 371 -10.42 -7.81 0.57
N SER A 372 -10.68 -8.99 1.14
CA SER A 372 -10.13 -10.26 0.63
C SER A 372 -11.20 -11.16 0.01
N GLN A 373 -12.46 -10.89 0.31
CA GLN A 373 -13.63 -11.62 -0.18
C GLN A 373 -14.82 -10.67 -0.25
N VAL A 374 -15.67 -10.87 -1.25
CA VAL A 374 -16.85 -10.03 -1.49
C VAL A 374 -18.09 -10.64 -0.85
N THR A 375 -18.80 -9.85 -0.05
CA THR A 375 -20.13 -10.14 0.45
C THR A 375 -21.19 -9.40 -0.37
N LYS A 376 -22.46 -9.76 -0.19
CA LYS A 376 -23.56 -9.03 -0.86
C LYS A 376 -23.62 -7.55 -0.45
N VAL A 377 -23.27 -7.24 0.81
CA VAL A 377 -23.28 -5.87 1.32
C VAL A 377 -22.24 -5.01 0.60
N ASP A 378 -21.09 -5.58 0.26
CA ASP A 378 -20.05 -4.85 -0.49
C ASP A 378 -20.54 -4.45 -1.89
N LEU A 379 -21.33 -5.32 -2.53
CA LEU A 379 -21.90 -5.11 -3.86
C LEU A 379 -23.08 -4.12 -3.88
N ASP A 380 -23.78 -3.92 -2.77
CA ASP A 380 -24.92 -2.98 -2.69
C ASP A 380 -24.55 -1.55 -3.14
N THR A 381 -23.26 -1.20 -3.00
CA THR A 381 -22.69 0.10 -3.40
C THR A 381 -22.41 0.22 -4.91
N VAL A 382 -22.40 -0.89 -5.65
CA VAL A 382 -22.08 -0.95 -7.08
C VAL A 382 -23.35 -0.81 -7.91
N PHE A 383 -23.61 0.39 -8.43
CA PHE A 383 -24.86 0.70 -9.12
C PHE A 383 -25.13 -0.20 -10.35
N SER A 384 -24.09 -0.52 -11.12
CA SER A 384 -24.24 -1.27 -12.37
C SER A 384 -24.47 -2.78 -12.17
N ASP A 385 -24.16 -3.33 -10.98
CA ASP A 385 -24.19 -4.78 -10.68
C ASP A 385 -24.37 -5.06 -9.16
N LYS A 386 -25.46 -4.57 -8.58
CA LYS A 386 -25.70 -4.54 -7.12
C LYS A 386 -25.66 -5.88 -6.39
N ASP A 387 -25.92 -6.97 -7.09
CA ASP A 387 -25.91 -8.34 -6.55
C ASP A 387 -24.84 -9.22 -7.19
N GLY A 388 -24.00 -8.64 -8.05
CA GLY A 388 -22.98 -9.34 -8.82
C GLY A 388 -23.55 -10.26 -9.92
N ALA A 389 -24.88 -10.28 -10.15
CA ALA A 389 -25.51 -11.24 -11.04
C ALA A 389 -25.01 -11.12 -12.49
N LYS A 390 -24.72 -9.90 -12.96
CA LYS A 390 -24.19 -9.70 -14.32
C LYS A 390 -22.77 -10.23 -14.42
N SER A 391 -21.91 -9.93 -13.45
CA SER A 391 -20.54 -10.42 -13.43
C SER A 391 -20.47 -11.94 -13.26
N ILE A 392 -21.35 -12.53 -12.46
CA ILE A 392 -21.50 -13.99 -12.36
C ILE A 392 -21.94 -14.60 -13.70
N ALA A 393 -22.93 -14.00 -14.37
CA ALA A 393 -23.39 -14.45 -15.68
C ALA A 393 -22.30 -14.37 -16.74
N PHE A 394 -21.55 -13.25 -16.76
CA PHE A 394 -20.38 -13.05 -17.61
C PHE A 394 -19.34 -14.16 -17.40
N LEU A 395 -18.91 -14.37 -16.15
CA LEU A 395 -17.91 -15.39 -15.85
C LEU A 395 -18.39 -16.80 -16.21
N ASN A 396 -19.67 -17.10 -15.97
CA ASN A 396 -20.26 -18.37 -16.36
C ASN A 396 -20.24 -18.57 -17.88
N ALA A 397 -20.56 -17.54 -18.67
CA ALA A 397 -20.51 -17.60 -20.12
C ALA A 397 -19.08 -17.93 -20.61
N ILE A 398 -18.08 -17.27 -20.05
CA ILE A 398 -16.66 -17.55 -20.33
C ILE A 398 -16.28 -18.98 -19.89
N ASN A 399 -16.68 -19.38 -18.69
CA ASN A 399 -16.27 -20.66 -18.14
C ASN A 399 -16.94 -21.87 -18.82
N ILE A 400 -18.09 -21.69 -19.47
CA ILE A 400 -18.69 -22.72 -20.33
C ILE A 400 -17.72 -23.12 -21.45
N VAL A 401 -17.06 -22.14 -22.09
CA VAL A 401 -16.05 -22.39 -23.14
C VAL A 401 -14.80 -23.06 -22.58
N LEU A 402 -14.40 -22.69 -21.37
CA LEU A 402 -13.18 -23.21 -20.73
C LEU A 402 -13.40 -24.57 -20.03
N LYS A 403 -14.64 -25.03 -19.88
CA LYS A 403 -14.99 -26.23 -19.12
C LYS A 403 -14.34 -27.48 -19.71
N GLY A 404 -13.73 -28.31 -18.87
CA GLY A 404 -13.03 -29.53 -19.32
C GLY A 404 -11.66 -29.27 -19.95
N THR A 405 -11.25 -28.01 -20.11
CA THR A 405 -9.89 -27.64 -20.48
C THR A 405 -9.04 -27.43 -19.23
N PRO A 406 -7.70 -27.42 -19.33
CA PRO A 406 -6.83 -27.01 -18.22
C PRO A 406 -7.08 -25.58 -17.73
N PHE A 407 -7.81 -24.74 -18.49
CA PHE A 407 -8.02 -23.33 -18.20
C PHE A 407 -9.27 -23.04 -17.38
N GLU A 408 -10.08 -24.07 -17.07
CA GLU A 408 -11.32 -23.96 -16.31
C GLU A 408 -11.17 -23.09 -15.04
N LEU A 409 -12.16 -22.23 -14.82
CA LEU A 409 -12.20 -21.25 -13.75
C LEU A 409 -13.01 -21.79 -12.57
N ALA A 410 -12.55 -21.46 -11.36
CA ALA A 410 -13.17 -21.85 -10.10
C ALA A 410 -13.55 -20.63 -9.26
N TYR A 411 -14.10 -20.85 -8.07
CA TYR A 411 -14.57 -19.78 -7.16
C TYR A 411 -13.55 -18.68 -6.85
N ARG A 412 -12.24 -18.98 -6.90
CA ARG A 412 -11.20 -17.96 -6.74
C ARG A 412 -11.25 -16.90 -7.84
N ALA A 413 -11.43 -17.32 -9.09
CA ALA A 413 -11.57 -16.40 -10.21
C ALA A 413 -12.84 -15.55 -10.08
N LEU A 414 -13.93 -16.14 -9.59
CA LEU A 414 -15.16 -15.40 -9.31
C LEU A 414 -14.96 -14.34 -8.22
N ASN A 415 -14.36 -14.72 -7.09
CA ASN A 415 -14.07 -13.76 -6.03
C ASN A 415 -13.19 -12.61 -6.53
N GLU A 416 -12.22 -12.89 -7.40
CA GLU A 416 -11.36 -11.85 -7.98
C GLU A 416 -12.10 -10.91 -8.93
N LEU A 417 -13.00 -11.44 -9.77
CA LEU A 417 -13.86 -10.61 -10.61
C LEU A 417 -14.73 -9.69 -9.74
N LEU A 418 -15.36 -10.24 -8.71
CA LEU A 418 -16.20 -9.45 -7.81
C LEU A 418 -15.38 -8.41 -7.02
N LEU A 419 -14.17 -8.77 -6.55
CA LEU A 419 -13.26 -7.81 -5.91
C LEU A 419 -12.92 -6.66 -6.86
N ALA A 420 -12.62 -6.95 -8.13
CA ALA A 420 -12.38 -5.91 -9.13
C ALA A 420 -13.61 -5.01 -9.34
N VAL A 421 -14.81 -5.59 -9.42
CA VAL A 421 -16.07 -4.85 -9.54
C VAL A 421 -16.30 -3.92 -8.35
N VAL A 422 -16.10 -4.39 -7.12
CA VAL A 422 -16.22 -3.54 -5.92
C VAL A 422 -15.14 -2.46 -5.88
N CYS A 423 -13.89 -2.81 -6.19
CA CYS A 423 -12.76 -1.88 -6.14
C CYS A 423 -12.86 -0.75 -7.16
N PHE A 424 -13.22 -1.06 -8.41
CA PHE A 424 -13.38 -0.06 -9.47
C PHE A 424 -14.75 0.61 -9.46
N ASN A 425 -15.74 0.02 -8.78
CA ASN A 425 -17.07 0.58 -8.52
C ASN A 425 -17.76 1.21 -9.75
N PRO A 426 -17.99 0.41 -10.82
CA PRO A 426 -18.54 0.90 -12.07
C PRO A 426 -19.94 1.52 -11.89
N LYS A 427 -20.18 2.64 -12.59
CA LYS A 427 -21.42 3.42 -12.50
C LYS A 427 -22.42 3.11 -13.61
N ASN A 428 -21.95 2.52 -14.70
CA ASN A 428 -22.76 2.21 -15.88
C ASN A 428 -22.26 0.92 -16.53
N GLU A 429 -22.97 0.49 -17.58
CA GLU A 429 -22.66 -0.75 -18.28
C GLU A 429 -21.31 -0.71 -19.01
N THR A 430 -20.92 0.44 -19.57
CA THR A 430 -19.61 0.63 -20.21
C THR A 430 -18.46 0.43 -19.23
N GLU A 431 -18.53 1.05 -18.04
CA GLU A 431 -17.54 0.88 -16.98
C GLU A 431 -17.52 -0.55 -16.44
N LEU A 432 -18.68 -1.21 -16.33
CA LEU A 432 -18.74 -2.61 -15.90
C LEU A 432 -18.06 -3.53 -16.90
N GLN A 433 -18.31 -3.35 -18.20
CA GLN A 433 -17.62 -4.09 -19.26
C GLN A 433 -16.12 -3.76 -19.31
N ALA A 434 -15.70 -2.52 -18.98
CA ALA A 434 -14.28 -2.18 -18.84
C ALA A 434 -13.59 -2.97 -17.71
N VAL A 435 -14.29 -3.21 -16.59
CA VAL A 435 -13.79 -4.07 -15.50
C VAL A 435 -13.68 -5.52 -15.98
N TRP A 436 -14.65 -6.01 -16.75
CA TRP A 436 -14.59 -7.35 -17.33
C TRP A 436 -13.43 -7.51 -18.31
N ASP A 437 -13.19 -6.52 -19.18
CA ASP A 437 -12.06 -6.47 -20.11
C ASP A 437 -10.72 -6.55 -19.38
N ASP A 438 -10.50 -5.67 -18.38
CA ASP A 438 -9.27 -5.69 -17.59
C ASP A 438 -9.12 -6.97 -16.77
N PHE A 439 -10.21 -7.56 -16.28
CA PHE A 439 -10.19 -8.87 -15.60
C PHE A 439 -9.74 -10.01 -16.53
N LEU A 440 -10.24 -10.05 -17.78
CA LEU A 440 -9.80 -11.04 -18.76
C LEU A 440 -8.29 -10.91 -19.00
N MET A 441 -7.80 -9.67 -19.17
CA MET A 441 -6.40 -9.37 -19.38
C MET A 441 -5.51 -9.69 -18.17
N SER A 442 -6.00 -9.47 -16.94
CA SER A 442 -5.20 -9.66 -15.73
C SER A 442 -5.26 -11.07 -15.15
N LYS A 443 -6.30 -11.84 -15.48
CA LYS A 443 -6.56 -13.14 -14.84
C LYS A 443 -6.76 -14.31 -15.80
N VAL A 444 -7.58 -14.16 -16.82
CA VAL A 444 -8.03 -15.29 -17.66
C VAL A 444 -7.03 -15.55 -18.77
N LEU A 445 -6.77 -14.56 -19.62
CA LEU A 445 -5.89 -14.71 -20.79
C LEU A 445 -4.44 -15.06 -20.43
N PRO A 446 -3.81 -14.53 -19.35
CA PRO A 446 -2.47 -14.94 -18.92
C PRO A 446 -2.30 -16.44 -18.63
N ARG A 447 -3.40 -17.16 -18.37
CA ARG A 447 -3.41 -18.61 -18.13
C ARG A 447 -3.47 -19.42 -19.42
N ILE A 448 -3.85 -18.81 -20.54
CA ILE A 448 -4.08 -19.47 -21.82
C ILE A 448 -2.79 -19.44 -22.63
N ASP A 449 -2.21 -20.62 -22.79
CA ASP A 449 -0.99 -20.89 -23.52
C ASP A 449 -1.07 -22.30 -24.09
N GLY A 450 -0.47 -22.56 -25.25
CA GLY A 450 -0.47 -23.90 -25.80
C GLY A 450 -0.34 -23.97 -27.31
N ASP A 451 -0.16 -25.19 -27.78
CA ASP A 451 -0.26 -25.56 -29.18
C ASP A 451 -1.72 -25.76 -29.59
N THR A 452 -1.92 -26.07 -30.86
CA THR A 452 -3.24 -26.35 -31.43
C THR A 452 -3.95 -27.49 -30.70
N ASP A 453 -3.23 -28.49 -30.18
CA ASP A 453 -3.81 -29.63 -29.46
C ASP A 453 -4.34 -29.24 -28.08
N LYS A 454 -3.58 -28.46 -27.31
CA LYS A 454 -3.99 -27.94 -25.99
C LYS A 454 -5.14 -26.93 -26.09
N LEU A 455 -5.29 -26.26 -27.24
CA LEU A 455 -6.30 -25.24 -27.50
C LEU A 455 -7.44 -25.71 -28.42
N LYS A 456 -7.66 -27.02 -28.53
CA LYS A 456 -8.87 -27.56 -29.19
C LYS A 456 -10.12 -27.24 -28.38
N SER A 457 -11.21 -26.95 -29.08
CA SER A 457 -12.51 -26.89 -28.41
C SER A 457 -12.99 -28.28 -27.99
N ILE A 458 -13.73 -28.30 -26.89
CA ILE A 458 -14.47 -29.46 -26.42
C ILE A 458 -15.92 -29.25 -26.82
N GLY A 459 -16.51 -30.19 -27.55
CA GLY A 459 -17.92 -30.12 -27.92
C GLY A 459 -18.85 -30.36 -26.71
N ASP A 460 -20.14 -30.04 -26.89
CA ASP A 460 -21.18 -30.24 -25.87
C ASP A 460 -21.31 -31.69 -25.37
N ASP A 461 -20.81 -32.66 -26.15
CA ASP A 461 -20.75 -34.08 -25.81
C ASP A 461 -19.49 -34.49 -25.03
N GLY A 462 -18.63 -33.53 -24.67
CA GLY A 462 -17.37 -33.75 -23.97
C GLY A 462 -16.29 -34.38 -24.84
N LYS A 463 -16.49 -34.48 -26.16
CA LYS A 463 -15.48 -34.99 -27.09
C LYS A 463 -14.74 -33.84 -27.78
N LEU A 464 -13.48 -34.11 -28.14
CA LEU A 464 -12.70 -33.23 -29.00
C LEU A 464 -13.42 -33.12 -30.35
N GLN A 465 -13.78 -31.90 -30.76
CA GLN A 465 -14.32 -31.68 -32.10
C GLN A 465 -13.21 -31.88 -33.14
N ALA A 466 -13.59 -32.37 -34.33
CA ALA A 466 -12.66 -32.54 -35.44
C ALA A 466 -12.06 -31.19 -35.85
N ASN A 467 -10.82 -31.23 -36.34
CA ASN A 467 -10.06 -30.06 -36.81
C ASN A 467 -10.78 -29.40 -38.02
N ASP A 468 -11.65 -28.45 -37.76
CA ASP A 468 -11.95 -27.35 -38.67
C ASP A 468 -11.28 -26.10 -38.09
N ASP A 469 -10.62 -25.29 -38.91
CA ASP A 469 -9.88 -24.10 -38.47
C ASP A 469 -10.75 -23.10 -37.67
N ASP A 470 -12.08 -23.17 -37.81
CA ASP A 470 -13.06 -22.36 -37.07
C ASP A 470 -13.38 -22.86 -35.64
N SER A 471 -12.83 -23.99 -35.19
CA SER A 471 -13.20 -24.62 -33.92
C SER A 471 -12.17 -24.50 -32.79
N SER A 472 -11.22 -23.55 -32.86
CA SER A 472 -10.26 -23.35 -31.77
C SER A 472 -10.92 -22.79 -30.49
N LEU A 473 -10.35 -23.10 -29.33
CA LEU A 473 -10.76 -22.54 -28.03
C LEU A 473 -10.76 -21.00 -28.07
N LEU A 474 -9.76 -20.41 -28.71
CA LEU A 474 -9.64 -18.95 -28.84
C LEU A 474 -10.76 -18.36 -29.71
N THR A 475 -11.17 -19.05 -30.78
CA THR A 475 -12.28 -18.62 -31.64
C THR A 475 -13.60 -18.63 -30.89
N GLN A 476 -13.88 -19.68 -30.11
CA GLN A 476 -15.09 -19.74 -29.28
C GLN A 476 -15.07 -18.69 -28.18
N LEU A 477 -13.92 -18.47 -27.55
CA LEU A 477 -13.76 -17.46 -26.52
C LEU A 477 -13.96 -16.05 -27.07
N LEU A 478 -13.41 -15.73 -28.25
CA LEU A 478 -13.62 -14.47 -28.95
C LEU A 478 -15.12 -14.23 -29.23
N ALA A 479 -15.82 -15.22 -29.77
CA ALA A 479 -17.24 -15.13 -30.07
C ALA A 479 -18.09 -14.90 -28.81
N VAL A 480 -17.80 -15.60 -27.70
CA VAL A 480 -18.51 -15.38 -26.44
C VAL A 480 -18.20 -14.00 -25.87
N ILE A 481 -16.94 -13.56 -25.87
CA ILE A 481 -16.59 -12.23 -25.36
C ILE A 481 -17.25 -11.12 -26.17
N GLU A 482 -17.29 -11.23 -27.51
CA GLU A 482 -17.99 -10.29 -28.38
C GLU A 482 -19.45 -10.13 -27.98
N LEU A 483 -20.15 -11.23 -27.69
CA LEU A 483 -21.53 -11.22 -27.22
C LEU A 483 -21.67 -10.59 -25.82
N GLN A 484 -20.70 -10.82 -24.93
CA GLN A 484 -20.71 -10.24 -23.58
C GLN A 484 -20.36 -8.74 -23.59
N PHE A 485 -19.58 -8.27 -24.56
CA PHE A 485 -19.09 -6.89 -24.66
C PHE A 485 -19.94 -6.05 -25.60
N SER A 486 -21.26 -6.08 -25.40
CA SER A 486 -22.27 -5.42 -26.23
C SER A 486 -22.03 -3.92 -26.46
N VAL A 487 -21.35 -3.23 -25.53
CA VAL A 487 -21.14 -1.78 -25.58
C VAL A 487 -19.71 -1.44 -26.02
N ILE A 488 -18.71 -2.19 -25.54
CA ILE A 488 -17.28 -1.84 -25.71
C ILE A 488 -16.57 -2.59 -26.85
N TRP A 489 -17.21 -3.55 -27.51
CA TRP A 489 -16.53 -4.36 -28.53
C TRP A 489 -16.06 -3.56 -29.76
N SER A 490 -16.83 -2.54 -30.14
CA SER A 490 -16.58 -1.66 -31.30
C SER A 490 -16.51 -0.19 -30.93
N LYS A 491 -16.40 0.13 -29.64
CA LYS A 491 -16.31 1.49 -29.10
C LYS A 491 -15.22 1.55 -28.06
N GLU A 492 -14.70 2.75 -27.82
CA GLU A 492 -13.79 2.97 -26.73
C GLU A 492 -14.50 2.81 -25.38
N ARG A 493 -13.70 2.53 -24.35
CA ARG A 493 -14.11 2.38 -22.97
C ARG A 493 -13.15 3.14 -22.05
N PRO A 494 -13.56 3.47 -20.81
CA PRO A 494 -12.68 4.16 -19.88
C PRO A 494 -11.48 3.31 -19.46
N ASP A 495 -10.30 3.92 -19.37
CA ASP A 495 -9.10 3.32 -18.80
C ASP A 495 -9.19 3.32 -17.27
N LEU A 496 -9.17 2.13 -16.67
CA LEU A 496 -9.30 1.96 -15.23
C LEU A 496 -8.02 2.31 -14.48
N LEU A 497 -6.84 2.19 -15.10
CA LEU A 497 -5.53 2.34 -14.44
C LEU A 497 -4.78 3.61 -14.84
N ARG A 498 -5.21 4.31 -15.89
CA ARG A 498 -4.62 5.59 -16.33
C ARG A 498 -5.66 6.68 -16.47
N GLU A 499 -5.21 7.92 -16.42
CA GLU A 499 -6.00 9.11 -16.67
C GLU A 499 -5.23 10.12 -17.52
N ASN A 500 -5.93 11.03 -18.18
CA ASN A 500 -5.30 12.17 -18.83
C ASN A 500 -4.67 13.09 -17.77
N ILE A 501 -3.61 13.84 -18.11
CA ILE A 501 -3.00 14.80 -17.17
C ILE A 501 -4.00 15.87 -16.69
N ASN A 502 -4.96 16.24 -17.54
CA ASN A 502 -6.07 17.14 -17.19
C ASN A 502 -7.14 16.49 -16.28
N LYS A 503 -6.93 15.25 -15.83
CA LYS A 503 -7.82 14.44 -14.99
C LYS A 503 -9.16 14.06 -15.62
N ASN A 504 -9.33 14.24 -16.92
CA ASN A 504 -10.48 13.69 -17.63
C ASN A 504 -10.29 12.20 -17.89
N VAL A 505 -11.41 11.50 -18.10
CA VAL A 505 -11.44 10.08 -18.46
C VAL A 505 -10.61 9.87 -19.73
N LEU A 506 -9.68 8.91 -19.66
CA LEU A 506 -8.96 8.42 -20.82
C LEU A 506 -9.76 7.28 -21.42
N GLU A 507 -10.09 7.36 -22.70
CA GLU A 507 -10.79 6.30 -23.42
C GLU A 507 -9.77 5.44 -24.19
N VAL A 508 -9.99 4.13 -24.22
CA VAL A 508 -9.12 3.14 -24.90
C VAL A 508 -9.97 2.06 -25.55
N ASP A 509 -9.43 1.41 -26.57
CA ASP A 509 -10.07 0.24 -27.18
C ASP A 509 -10.14 -0.97 -26.22
N CYS A 510 -11.02 -1.91 -26.54
CA CYS A 510 -11.11 -3.20 -25.86
C CYS A 510 -9.78 -3.99 -25.95
N ARG A 511 -9.12 -4.21 -24.81
CA ARG A 511 -7.80 -4.83 -24.73
C ARG A 511 -7.86 -6.32 -25.02
N ALA A 512 -8.86 -7.01 -24.50
CA ALA A 512 -9.06 -8.45 -24.68
C ALA A 512 -9.25 -8.80 -26.16
N LYS A 513 -9.97 -7.96 -26.93
CA LYS A 513 -10.13 -8.13 -28.38
C LYS A 513 -8.79 -8.13 -29.10
N GLN A 514 -8.02 -7.05 -28.94
CA GLN A 514 -6.71 -6.91 -29.59
C GLN A 514 -5.76 -8.05 -29.19
N LYS A 515 -5.78 -8.47 -27.92
CA LYS A 515 -4.93 -9.55 -27.42
C LYS A 515 -5.35 -10.91 -28.00
N LEU A 516 -6.65 -11.21 -28.07
CA LEU A 516 -7.14 -12.46 -28.65
C LEU A 516 -6.83 -12.57 -30.14
N ASP A 517 -7.04 -11.49 -30.90
CA ASP A 517 -6.68 -11.44 -32.32
C ASP A 517 -5.18 -11.74 -32.52
N TRP A 518 -4.33 -11.14 -31.68
CA TRP A 518 -2.89 -11.39 -31.69
C TRP A 518 -2.55 -12.85 -31.32
N MET A 519 -3.20 -13.41 -30.29
CA MET A 519 -2.98 -14.81 -29.88
C MET A 519 -3.45 -15.81 -30.94
N GLN A 520 -4.58 -15.55 -31.61
CA GLN A 520 -5.08 -16.39 -32.72
C GLN A 520 -4.13 -16.36 -33.91
N LYS A 521 -3.69 -15.17 -34.32
CA LYS A 521 -2.72 -15.02 -35.40
C LYS A 521 -1.44 -15.80 -35.10
N ARG A 522 -0.94 -15.68 -33.87
CA ARG A 522 0.27 -16.41 -33.44
C ARG A 522 0.06 -17.93 -33.44
N LEU A 523 -1.12 -18.41 -33.03
CA LEU A 523 -1.46 -19.83 -33.09
C LEU A 523 -1.49 -20.34 -34.55
N ALA A 524 -2.07 -19.56 -35.47
CA ALA A 524 -2.12 -19.90 -36.89
C ALA A 524 -0.73 -19.88 -37.55
N ASP A 525 0.10 -18.88 -37.23
CA ASP A 525 1.41 -18.70 -37.85
C ASP A 525 2.46 -19.68 -37.28
N ASN A 526 2.39 -20.01 -35.99
CA ASN A 526 3.45 -20.75 -35.28
C ASN A 526 3.00 -22.10 -34.67
N SER A 527 1.73 -22.50 -34.85
CA SER A 527 1.11 -23.66 -34.19
C SER A 527 1.18 -23.63 -32.66
N PHE A 528 1.50 -22.47 -32.08
CA PHE A 528 1.64 -22.26 -30.64
C PHE A 528 1.38 -20.79 -30.28
N THR A 529 0.71 -20.57 -29.16
CA THR A 529 0.40 -19.21 -28.67
C THR A 529 0.55 -19.10 -27.17
N THR A 530 0.81 -17.89 -26.72
CA THR A 530 1.00 -17.48 -25.32
C THR A 530 0.37 -16.11 -25.16
N PHE A 531 -0.07 -15.75 -23.96
CA PHE A 531 -0.50 -14.37 -23.68
C PHE A 531 0.64 -13.35 -23.74
N TRP A 532 1.81 -13.79 -23.29
CA TRP A 532 3.02 -13.00 -23.24
C TRP A 532 3.73 -12.99 -24.61
N PRO A 533 4.27 -11.83 -25.04
CA PRO A 533 4.97 -11.68 -26.33
C PRO A 533 6.05 -12.73 -26.60
#